data_AF-A0AAD7JDV6-F1
#
_entry.id   AF-A0AAD7JDV6-F1
#
_cell.length_a   1.000
_cell.length_b   1.000
_cell.length_c   1.000
_cell.angle_alpha   90.00
_cell.angle_beta   90.00
_cell.angle_gamma   90.00
#
_symmetry.space_group_name_H-M   'P 1'
#
loop_
_entity.id
_entity.type
_entity.pdbx_description
1 polymer ?
#
loop_
_entity_poly.entity_id
_entity_poly.type
_entity_poly.pdbx_seq_one_letter_code
_entity_poly.pdbx_strand_id
1 'polypeptide(L)'
;MNLSPAEMSSAFADMAAAGATTSRTWGFDEVTSDPGNAYYQTWNGSTPTINTGANSLQNFDNVVAAANLKANSIRLIVTLTNNWSDYGGSDVYATHILGSSLKIS
;
A
#
# COMPACT_ATOMS: atom_id res chain seq x y z
N MET A 1 1.40 4.21 8.28
CA MET A 1 0.05 4.64 7.84
C MET A 1 -0.98 4.09 8.82
N ASN A 2 -1.36 4.86 9.85
CA ASN A 2 -2.38 4.43 10.83
C ASN A 2 -3.54 5.43 10.86
N LEU A 3 -4.22 5.60 9.72
CA LEU A 3 -5.52 6.26 9.71
C LEU A 3 -6.54 5.36 10.39
N SER A 4 -7.44 5.94 11.17
CA SER A 4 -8.61 5.24 11.67
C SER A 4 -9.62 4.96 10.54
N PRO A 5 -10.47 3.94 10.67
CA PRO A 5 -11.55 3.70 9.70
C PRO A 5 -12.47 4.92 9.49
N ALA A 6 -12.67 5.75 10.52
CA ALA A 6 -13.46 6.97 10.42
C ALA A 6 -12.79 8.05 9.56
N GLU A 7 -11.47 8.23 9.69
CA GLU A 7 -10.69 9.13 8.84
C GLU A 7 -10.69 8.66 7.39
N MET A 8 -10.51 7.36 7.15
CA MET A 8 -10.61 6.77 5.81
C MET A 8 -11.99 7.00 5.18
N SER A 9 -13.06 6.75 5.96
CA SER A 9 -14.43 6.98 5.49
C SER A 9 -14.69 8.45 5.19
N SER A 10 -14.16 9.37 5.99
CA SER A 10 -14.34 10.82 5.79
C SER A 10 -13.64 11.26 4.51
N ALA A 11 -12.40 10.80 4.28
CA ALA A 11 -11.68 11.09 3.05
C ALA A 11 -12.44 10.62 1.80
N PHE A 12 -12.98 9.40 1.80
CA PHE A 12 -13.78 8.91 0.67
C PHE A 12 -15.13 9.61 0.51
N ALA A 13 -15.75 10.05 1.60
CA ALA A 13 -16.97 10.85 1.54
C ALA A 13 -16.70 12.23 0.91
N ASP A 14 -15.59 12.88 1.29
CA ASP A 14 -15.17 14.16 0.70
C ASP A 14 -14.87 14.01 -0.79
N MET A 15 -14.21 12.93 -1.20
CA MET A 15 -13.99 12.61 -2.61
C MET A 15 -15.30 12.44 -3.39
N ALA A 16 -16.25 11.68 -2.84
CA ALA A 16 -17.55 11.47 -3.46
C ALA A 16 -18.36 12.78 -3.55
N ALA A 17 -18.33 13.61 -2.51
CA ALA A 17 -18.95 14.93 -2.49
C ALA A 17 -18.34 15.89 -3.52
N ALA A 18 -17.04 15.76 -3.80
CA ALA A 18 -16.35 16.48 -4.87
C ALA A 18 -16.65 15.90 -6.28
N GLY A 19 -17.44 14.83 -6.38
CA GLY A 19 -17.83 14.19 -7.65
C GLY A 19 -16.81 13.18 -8.19
N ALA A 20 -15.80 12.80 -7.40
CA ALA A 20 -14.89 11.74 -7.79
C ALA A 20 -15.59 10.37 -7.75
N THR A 21 -15.27 9.50 -8.70
CA THR A 21 -15.80 8.12 -8.77
C THR A 21 -14.72 7.07 -8.58
N THR A 22 -13.45 7.49 -8.62
CA THR A 22 -12.29 6.61 -8.58
C THR A 22 -11.19 7.26 -7.75
N SER A 23 -10.50 6.45 -6.95
CA SER A 23 -9.30 6.82 -6.21
C SER A 23 -8.16 5.87 -6.57
N ARG A 24 -6.93 6.37 -6.64
CA ARG A 24 -5.73 5.55 -6.84
C ARG A 24 -4.93 5.51 -5.54
N THR A 25 -4.57 4.31 -5.10
CA THR A 25 -3.84 4.08 -3.84
C THR A 25 -2.71 3.06 -4.03
N TRP A 26 -1.71 3.11 -3.13
CA TRP A 26 -0.60 2.15 -3.11
C TRP A 26 -1.04 0.91 -2.36
N GLY A 27 -0.98 -0.24 -3.05
CA GLY A 27 -1.10 -1.57 -2.45
C GLY A 27 0.27 -2.23 -2.23
N PHE A 28 1.33 -1.43 -2.13
CA PHE A 28 2.71 -1.86 -1.90
C PHE A 28 3.33 -1.06 -0.77
N ASP A 29 4.22 -1.70 -0.02
CA ASP A 29 5.13 -1.07 0.94
C ASP A 29 6.22 -2.07 1.29
N GLU A 30 7.37 -1.92 0.62
CA GLU A 30 8.49 -2.86 0.63
C GLU A 30 9.57 -2.39 1.61
N VAL A 31 9.93 -3.25 2.57
CA VAL A 31 10.99 -2.96 3.55
C VAL A 31 12.01 -4.09 3.61
N THR A 32 13.22 -3.78 4.07
CA THR A 32 14.29 -4.79 4.30
C THR A 32 14.47 -5.13 5.78
N SER A 33 13.80 -4.39 6.66
CA SER A 33 13.69 -4.63 8.10
C SER A 33 12.40 -3.98 8.62
N ASP A 34 11.85 -4.45 9.73
CA ASP A 34 10.66 -3.84 10.34
C ASP A 34 10.92 -2.35 10.68
N PRO A 35 10.17 -1.40 10.09
CA PRO A 35 10.37 0.02 10.32
C PRO A 35 9.73 0.55 11.61
N GLY A 36 9.13 -0.33 12.44
CA GLY A 36 8.35 0.06 13.62
C GLY A 36 7.01 0.75 13.28
N ASN A 37 6.64 0.73 11.99
CA ASN A 37 5.44 1.34 11.42
C ASN A 37 4.80 0.36 10.43
N ALA A 38 3.63 0.71 9.89
CA ALA A 38 2.96 -0.16 8.91
C ALA A 38 3.80 -0.36 7.65
N TYR A 39 3.85 -1.60 7.16
CA TYR A 39 4.49 -2.06 5.92
C TYR A 39 3.74 -3.28 5.38
N TYR A 40 3.86 -3.64 4.10
CA TYR A 40 3.12 -4.78 3.50
C TYR A 40 4.00 -5.98 3.24
N GLN A 41 5.27 -5.78 2.90
CA GLN A 41 6.18 -6.88 2.57
C GLN A 41 7.59 -6.60 3.09
N THR A 42 8.22 -7.62 3.68
CA THR A 42 9.61 -7.55 4.15
C THR A 42 10.50 -8.51 3.39
N TRP A 43 11.73 -8.06 3.10
CA TRP A 43 12.71 -8.78 2.30
C TRP A 43 13.93 -9.16 3.13
N ASN A 44 14.11 -10.47 3.34
CA ASN A 44 15.31 -11.04 3.94
C ASN A 44 15.75 -12.25 3.11
N GLY A 45 16.65 -12.03 2.16
CA GLY A 45 16.95 -12.97 1.08
C GLY A 45 16.03 -12.78 -0.13
N SER A 46 15.95 -13.80 -1.00
CA SER A 46 15.26 -13.73 -2.29
C SER A 46 13.75 -14.01 -2.23
N THR A 47 13.23 -14.41 -1.07
CA THR A 47 11.81 -14.68 -0.85
C THR A 47 11.25 -13.66 0.14
N PRO A 48 10.25 -12.86 -0.26
CA PRO A 48 9.63 -11.91 0.65
C PRO A 48 8.69 -12.60 1.65
N THR A 49 8.48 -11.95 2.79
CA THR A 49 7.40 -12.29 3.73
C THR A 49 6.33 -11.22 3.66
N ILE A 50 5.09 -11.63 3.37
CA ILE A 50 3.92 -10.74 3.34
C ILE A 50 3.41 -10.55 4.77
N ASN A 51 3.23 -9.30 5.16
CA ASN A 51 2.62 -8.93 6.44
C ASN A 51 1.09 -8.86 6.26
N THR A 52 0.37 -9.77 6.91
CA THR A 52 -1.11 -9.81 6.91
C THR A 52 -1.69 -9.38 8.25
N GLY A 53 -0.90 -8.73 9.10
CA GLY A 53 -1.29 -8.29 10.44
C GLY A 53 -2.05 -6.96 10.45
N ALA A 54 -2.48 -6.56 11.66
CA ALA A 54 -3.27 -5.35 11.91
C ALA A 54 -2.57 -4.06 11.45
N ASN A 55 -1.24 -3.98 11.62
CA ASN A 55 -0.42 -2.84 11.21
C ASN A 55 0.06 -3.00 9.75
N SER A 56 -0.79 -3.55 8.87
CA SER A 56 -0.41 -3.94 7.50
C SER A 56 -1.62 -4.11 6.59
N LEU A 57 -1.74 -5.22 5.84
CA LEU A 57 -2.82 -5.47 4.89
C LEU A 57 -4.21 -5.49 5.53
N GLN A 58 -4.36 -5.82 6.82
CA GLN A 58 -5.66 -5.63 7.50
C GLN A 58 -6.06 -4.16 7.59
N ASN A 59 -5.09 -3.24 7.65
CA ASN A 59 -5.41 -1.82 7.57
C ASN A 59 -5.77 -1.42 6.12
N PHE A 60 -5.19 -2.08 5.12
CA PHE A 60 -5.61 -1.89 3.73
C PHE A 60 -7.04 -2.43 3.49
N ASP A 61 -7.45 -3.50 4.17
CA ASP A 61 -8.83 -3.98 4.14
C ASP A 61 -9.82 -2.89 4.60
N ASN A 62 -9.44 -2.08 5.60
CA ASN A 62 -10.25 -0.92 6.02
C ASN A 62 -10.38 0.14 4.91
N VAL A 63 -9.32 0.36 4.11
CA VAL A 63 -9.37 1.28 2.95
C VAL A 63 -10.37 0.76 1.92
N VAL A 64 -10.32 -0.53 1.60
CA VAL A 64 -11.24 -1.17 0.66
C VAL A 64 -12.68 -1.12 1.18
N ALA A 65 -12.89 -1.39 2.47
CA ALA A 65 -14.20 -1.31 3.10
C ALA A 65 -14.76 0.11 3.06
N ALA A 66 -13.95 1.11 3.41
CA ALA A 66 -14.35 2.52 3.41
C ALA A 66 -14.69 3.03 2.01
N ALA A 67 -13.93 2.65 0.97
CA ALA A 67 -14.22 3.01 -0.41
C ALA A 67 -15.55 2.40 -0.92
N ASN A 68 -15.82 1.16 -0.52
CA ASN A 68 -17.01 0.40 -0.91
C ASN A 68 -18.27 0.75 -0.09
N LEU A 69 -18.18 1.61 0.93
CA LEU A 69 -19.38 2.12 1.61
C LEU A 69 -20.33 2.73 0.57
N LYS A 70 -21.62 2.38 0.64
CA LYS A 70 -22.63 2.83 -0.34
C LYS A 70 -22.66 4.36 -0.52
N ALA A 71 -22.40 5.10 0.56
CA ALA A 71 -22.35 6.56 0.56
C ALA A 71 -21.16 7.13 -0.25
N ASN A 72 -20.08 6.36 -0.43
CA ASN A 72 -18.86 6.79 -1.11
C ASN A 72 -18.84 6.28 -2.56
N SER A 73 -19.17 5.00 -2.77
CA SER A 73 -19.18 4.36 -4.10
C SER A 73 -17.93 4.63 -4.95
N ILE A 74 -16.76 4.67 -4.31
CA ILE A 74 -15.46 4.95 -4.96
C ILE A 74 -14.83 3.64 -5.45
N ARG A 75 -14.44 3.59 -6.72
CA ARG A 75 -13.61 2.51 -7.27
C ARG A 75 -12.15 2.73 -6.93
N LEU A 76 -11.42 1.66 -6.59
CA LEU A 76 -9.99 1.76 -6.30
C LEU A 76 -9.15 1.25 -7.48
N ILE A 77 -8.18 2.05 -7.90
CA ILE A 77 -7.02 1.60 -8.66
C ILE A 77 -5.91 1.32 -7.66
N VAL A 78 -5.56 0.05 -7.49
CA VAL A 78 -4.51 -0.39 -6.56
C VAL A 78 -3.27 -0.74 -7.37
N THR A 79 -2.18 0.01 -7.20
CA THR A 79 -0.90 -0.36 -7.81
C THR A 79 -0.10 -1.26 -6.89
N LEU A 80 0.63 -2.19 -7.48
CA LEU A 80 1.24 -3.32 -6.78
C LEU A 80 2.76 -3.18 -6.59
N THR A 81 3.38 -2.17 -7.20
CA THR A 81 4.78 -1.81 -6.98
C THR A 81 5.03 -0.37 -7.43
N ASN A 82 6.20 0.16 -7.09
CA ASN A 82 6.66 1.48 -7.48
C ASN A 82 7.87 1.38 -8.40
N ASN A 83 7.99 2.27 -9.38
CA ASN A 83 9.25 2.42 -10.14
C ASN A 83 10.31 3.15 -9.31
N TRP A 84 9.87 4.02 -8.40
CA TRP A 84 10.74 4.84 -7.56
C TRP A 84 11.03 4.15 -6.23
N SER A 85 12.03 4.66 -5.51
CA SER A 85 12.47 4.10 -4.22
C SER A 85 11.50 4.33 -3.06
N ASP A 86 10.51 5.21 -3.21
CA ASP A 86 9.53 5.48 -2.16
C ASP A 86 8.71 4.21 -1.85
N TYR A 87 8.68 3.84 -0.57
CA TYR A 87 8.10 2.58 -0.10
C TYR A 87 8.77 1.34 -0.73
N GLY A 88 10.08 1.47 -0.94
CA GLY A 88 11.02 0.47 -1.45
C GLY A 88 11.01 0.31 -2.97
N GLY A 89 9.84 0.04 -3.56
CA GLY A 89 9.67 -0.06 -5.01
C GLY A 89 10.44 -1.22 -5.68
N SER A 90 10.56 -1.17 -7.00
CA SER A 90 11.14 -2.25 -7.82
C SER A 90 12.61 -2.52 -7.56
N ASP A 91 13.36 -1.53 -7.05
CA ASP A 91 14.76 -1.70 -6.68
C ASP A 91 14.95 -2.73 -5.56
N VAL A 92 14.00 -2.84 -4.62
CA VAL A 92 14.02 -3.88 -3.58
C VAL A 92 13.91 -5.26 -4.20
N TYR A 93 12.95 -5.45 -5.13
CA TYR A 93 12.79 -6.71 -5.86
C TYR A 93 14.07 -7.06 -6.65
N ALA A 94 14.62 -6.11 -7.41
CA ALA A 94 15.82 -6.32 -8.20
C ALA A 94 17.02 -6.73 -7.32
N THR A 95 17.25 -6.00 -6.23
CA THR A 95 18.33 -6.26 -5.28
C THR A 95 18.23 -7.65 -4.66
N HIS A 96 17.03 -8.06 -4.24
CA HIS A 96 16.85 -9.31 -3.49
C HIS A 96 16.72 -10.56 -4.37
N ILE A 97 16.19 -10.42 -5.59
CA ILE A 97 16.01 -11.55 -6.52
C ILE A 97 17.23 -11.71 -7.43
N LEU A 98 17.79 -10.61 -7.93
CA LEU A 98 18.85 -10.61 -8.96
C LEU A 98 20.24 -10.26 -8.41
N GLY A 99 20.32 -9.63 -7.23
CA GLY A 99 21.57 -9.22 -6.58
C GLY A 99 21.81 -7.70 -6.61
N SER A 100 22.63 -7.23 -5.67
CA SER A 100 22.82 -5.81 -5.32
C SER A 100 23.52 -4.92 -6.35
N SER A 101 23.95 -5.48 -7.49
CA SER A 101 24.59 -4.72 -8.57
C SER A 101 23.60 -4.16 -9.60
N LEU A 102 22.31 -4.47 -9.50
CA LEU A 102 21.29 -4.03 -10.45
C LEU A 102 20.39 -2.94 -9.80
N LYS A 103 20.53 -1.70 -10.25
CA LYS A 103 19.55 -0.63 -10.01
C LYS A 103 18.65 -0.50 -11.22
N ILE A 104 17.33 -0.46 -11.03
CA ILE A 104 16.36 -0.28 -12.10
C ILE A 104 15.85 1.16 -12.01
N SER A 105 16.74 2.13 -12.23
CA SER A 105 16.42 3.54 -12.52
C SER A 105 17.61 4.29 -13.09
#